data_AF-Q2FRQ3-F1
#
_entry.id   AF-Q2FRQ3-F1
#
_cell.length_a   1.000
_cell.length_b   1.000
_cell.length_c   1.000
_cell.angle_alpha   90.00
_cell.angle_beta   90.00
_cell.angle_gamma   90.00
#
_symmetry.space_group_name_H-M   'P 1'
#
loop_
_entity.id
_entity.type
_entity.pdbx_description
1 polymer ?
#
loop_
_entity_poly.entity_id
_entity_poly.type
_entity_poly.pdbx_seq_one_letter_code
_entity_poly.pdbx_strand_id
1 'polypeptide(L)'
;MAEVFIYPATSLILSDLVARFGHKPLGTALSVRERIQTAGLDSPPLQMTPDDAKKGLRWAAVEVPSGVRGRMSLFGPLIDRAEAAIIVRNPDFAFGCMGCARTDELVEFLVKQKKVPILELDYPADEEEGIIFVRRVKEFLTGLGGSS
;
A
#
# COMPACT_ATOMS: atom_id res chain seq x y z
N MET A 1 -11.52 -1.11 14.93
CA MET A 1 -11.30 -0.83 13.51
C MET A 1 -9.86 -0.34 13.37
N ALA A 2 -9.00 -1.12 12.72
CA ALA A 2 -7.58 -0.78 12.54
C ALA A 2 -7.31 -0.20 11.14
N GLU A 3 -6.33 0.69 11.00
CA GLU A 3 -5.83 1.15 9.69
C GLU A 3 -4.75 0.19 9.15
N VAL A 4 -5.09 -0.59 8.12
CA VAL A 4 -4.23 -1.67 7.60
C VAL A 4 -3.60 -1.26 6.27
N PHE A 5 -2.27 -1.14 6.25
CA PHE A 5 -1.53 -0.92 5.02
C PHE A 5 -1.52 -2.16 4.14
N ILE A 6 -1.74 -1.96 2.84
CA ILE A 6 -1.75 -3.06 1.87
C ILE A 6 -0.62 -2.86 0.86
N TYR A 7 0.09 -3.94 0.54
CA TYR A 7 1.10 -3.97 -0.50
C TYR A 7 0.91 -5.21 -1.38
N PRO A 8 0.79 -5.07 -2.73
CA PRO A 8 0.84 -3.83 -3.53
C PRO A 8 -0.27 -2.82 -3.20
N ALA A 9 0.06 -1.53 -3.15
CA ALA A 9 -0.85 -0.52 -2.60
C ALA A 9 -2.04 -0.13 -3.48
N THR A 10 -2.08 -0.62 -4.73
CA THR A 10 -3.26 -0.46 -5.60
C THR A 10 -4.08 -1.74 -5.69
N SER A 11 -3.79 -2.79 -4.90
CA SER A 11 -4.54 -4.05 -4.94
C SER A 11 -5.97 -3.83 -4.45
N LEU A 12 -6.93 -3.94 -5.38
CA LEU A 12 -8.36 -3.84 -5.05
C LEU A 12 -8.85 -5.05 -4.25
N ILE A 13 -8.25 -6.22 -4.47
CA ILE A 13 -8.57 -7.45 -3.73
C ILE A 13 -8.21 -7.28 -2.26
N LEU A 14 -6.99 -6.83 -1.94
CA LEU A 14 -6.59 -6.58 -0.55
C LEU A 14 -7.43 -5.46 0.08
N SER A 15 -7.71 -4.40 -0.68
CA SER A 15 -8.56 -3.31 -0.20
C SER A 15 -9.97 -3.79 0.16
N ASP A 16 -10.58 -4.65 -0.67
CA ASP A 16 -11.89 -5.24 -0.39
C ASP A 16 -11.85 -6.15 0.83
N LEU A 17 -10.88 -7.06 0.93
CA LEU A 17 -10.75 -7.98 2.06
C LEU A 17 -10.63 -7.22 3.38
N VAL A 18 -9.74 -6.24 3.47
CA VAL A 18 -9.57 -5.42 4.68
C VAL A 18 -10.88 -4.70 5.05
N ALA A 19 -11.54 -4.08 4.08
CA ALA A 19 -12.81 -3.37 4.30
C ALA A 19 -13.93 -4.32 4.77
N ARG A 20 -14.04 -5.49 4.14
CA ARG A 20 -15.05 -6.51 4.42
C ARG A 20 -14.95 -7.06 5.84
N PHE A 21 -13.75 -7.15 6.40
CA PHE A 21 -13.52 -7.57 7.79
C PHE A 21 -13.56 -6.41 8.81
N GLY A 22 -14.07 -5.24 8.43
CA GLY A 22 -14.34 -4.12 9.35
C GLY A 22 -13.12 -3.26 9.68
N HIS A 23 -12.06 -3.34 8.86
CA HIS A 23 -10.87 -2.52 8.97
C HIS A 23 -10.79 -1.47 7.85
N LYS A 24 -9.89 -0.51 7.98
CA LYS A 24 -9.71 0.54 6.97
C LYS A 24 -8.47 0.24 6.12
N PRO A 25 -8.60 -0.02 4.81
CA PRO A 25 -7.45 -0.22 3.93
C PRO A 25 -6.71 1.10 3.69
N LEU A 26 -5.40 1.07 3.86
CA LEU A 26 -4.48 2.13 3.46
C LEU A 26 -3.75 1.70 2.18
N GLY A 27 -4.30 2.10 1.04
CA GLY A 27 -3.73 1.91 -0.28
C GLY A 27 -3.68 3.22 -1.08
N THR A 28 -2.90 3.25 -2.16
CA THR A 28 -2.71 4.45 -2.98
C THR A 28 -3.83 4.68 -3.99
N ALA A 29 -4.67 3.67 -4.28
CA ALA A 29 -5.77 3.79 -5.24
C ALA A 29 -6.71 4.97 -4.91
N LEU A 30 -7.04 5.17 -3.63
CA LEU A 30 -7.89 6.28 -3.19
C LEU A 30 -7.17 7.63 -3.27
N SER A 31 -5.92 7.72 -2.82
CA SER A 31 -5.12 8.95 -2.87
C SER A 31 -4.84 9.42 -4.31
N VAL A 32 -4.65 8.47 -5.23
CA VAL A 32 -4.51 8.76 -6.66
C VAL A 32 -5.83 9.26 -7.25
N ARG A 33 -6.95 8.60 -6.93
CA ARG A 33 -8.28 9.04 -7.36
C ARG A 33 -8.60 10.46 -6.88
N GLU A 34 -8.34 10.77 -5.62
CA GLU A 34 -8.59 12.11 -5.05
C GLU A 34 -7.79 13.19 -5.81
N ARG A 35 -6.50 12.94 -6.09
CA ARG A 35 -5.70 13.83 -6.93
C ARG A 35 -6.34 14.02 -8.30
N ILE A 36 -6.71 12.94 -9.00
CA ILE A 36 -7.31 13.01 -10.35
C ILE A 36 -8.63 13.77 -10.37
N GLN A 37 -9.45 13.65 -9.33
CA GLN A 37 -10.79 14.25 -9.27
C GLN A 37 -10.79 15.70 -8.74
N THR A 38 -9.65 16.20 -8.25
CA THR A 38 -9.53 17.58 -7.77
C THR A 38 -9.51 18.53 -8.96
N ALA A 39 -10.55 19.36 -9.11
CA ALA A 39 -10.64 20.34 -10.19
C ALA A 39 -9.54 21.40 -10.07
N GLY A 40 -8.74 21.59 -11.12
CA GLY A 40 -7.69 22.61 -11.21
C GLY A 40 -7.64 23.23 -12.61
N LEU A 41 -7.22 24.51 -12.68
CA LEU A 41 -7.21 25.31 -13.92
C LEU A 41 -6.33 24.70 -15.03
N ASP A 42 -5.30 23.94 -14.65
CA ASP A 42 -4.42 23.18 -15.54
C ASP A 42 -4.76 21.69 -15.47
N SER A 43 -5.49 21.15 -16.44
CA SER A 43 -5.77 19.71 -16.52
C SER A 43 -5.35 19.20 -17.90
N PRO A 44 -4.18 18.54 -18.04
CA PRO A 44 -4.08 17.06 -18.02
C PRO A 44 -2.74 16.53 -17.41
N PRO A 45 -2.44 15.22 -17.49
CA PRO A 45 -2.41 14.32 -16.32
C PRO A 45 -1.56 14.85 -15.14
N LEU A 46 -2.07 14.70 -13.92
CA LEU A 46 -1.39 15.10 -12.68
C LEU A 46 -0.08 14.33 -12.48
N GLN A 47 1.00 14.91 -13.00
CA GLN A 47 2.35 14.41 -12.83
C GLN A 47 2.88 14.80 -11.45
N MET A 48 3.78 13.99 -10.88
CA MET A 48 4.44 14.35 -9.63
C MET A 48 5.21 15.65 -9.81
N THR A 49 5.02 16.58 -8.88
CA THR A 49 5.67 17.89 -8.89
C THR A 49 7.01 17.85 -8.14
N PRO A 50 7.89 18.86 -8.33
CA PRO A 50 9.06 19.01 -7.48
C PRO A 50 8.73 19.11 -5.99
N ASP A 51 7.56 19.67 -5.62
CA ASP A 51 7.14 19.76 -4.23
C ASP A 51 6.73 18.40 -3.63
N ASP A 52 6.20 17.48 -4.45
CA ASP A 52 5.99 16.09 -4.02
C ASP A 52 7.33 15.41 -3.72
N ALA A 53 8.35 15.61 -4.56
CA ALA A 53 9.68 15.09 -4.30
C ALA A 53 10.32 15.67 -3.03
N LYS A 54 10.06 16.95 -2.72
CA LYS A 54 10.48 17.58 -1.45
C LYS A 54 9.77 16.94 -0.26
N LYS A 55 8.45 16.72 -0.33
CA LYS A 55 7.68 16.02 0.71
C LYS A 55 8.22 14.61 0.95
N GLY A 56 8.60 13.92 -0.13
CA GLY A 56 9.20 12.59 -0.09
C GLY A 56 10.50 12.50 0.73
N LEU A 57 11.22 13.62 0.93
CA LEU A 57 12.46 13.65 1.71
C LEU A 57 12.24 13.28 3.20
N ARG A 58 11.00 13.30 3.68
CA ARG A 58 10.67 12.85 5.03
C ARG A 58 10.86 11.34 5.22
N TRP A 59 10.73 10.55 4.15
CA TRP A 59 10.80 9.07 4.19
C TRP A 59 11.93 8.51 3.32
N ALA A 60 12.49 9.30 2.42
CA ALA A 60 13.52 8.87 1.49
C ALA A 60 14.68 9.86 1.48
N ALA A 61 15.91 9.35 1.47
CA ALA A 61 17.09 10.18 1.51
C ALA A 61 17.27 11.04 0.24
N VAL A 62 18.06 12.10 0.32
CA VAL A 62 18.20 13.08 -0.79
C VAL A 62 18.85 12.48 -2.04
N GLU A 63 19.66 11.44 -1.85
CA GLU A 63 20.38 10.72 -2.90
C GLU A 63 19.51 9.74 -3.70
N VAL A 64 18.32 9.36 -3.21
CA VAL A 64 17.44 8.44 -3.95
C VAL A 64 16.82 9.14 -5.16
N PRO A 65 16.51 8.45 -6.27
CA PRO A 65 15.95 9.09 -7.46
C PRO A 65 14.67 9.89 -7.17
N SER A 66 14.47 11.01 -7.88
CA SER A 66 13.29 11.87 -7.72
C SER A 66 11.97 11.13 -7.88
N GLY A 67 11.92 10.12 -8.76
CA GLY A 67 10.75 9.26 -8.94
C GLY A 67 10.42 8.35 -7.74
N VAL A 68 11.41 7.99 -6.92
CA VAL A 68 11.20 7.29 -5.64
C VAL A 68 10.67 8.28 -4.62
N ARG A 69 11.30 9.44 -4.48
CA ARG A 69 10.83 10.49 -3.56
C ARG A 69 9.40 10.94 -3.86
N GLY A 70 9.07 11.13 -5.13
CA GLY A 70 7.71 11.46 -5.57
C GLY A 70 6.70 10.40 -5.15
N ARG A 71 7.00 9.11 -5.33
CA ARG A 71 6.16 8.01 -4.82
C ARG A 71 6.04 8.00 -3.30
N MET A 72 7.14 8.27 -2.59
CA MET A 72 7.13 8.33 -1.12
C MET A 72 6.26 9.46 -0.56
N SER A 73 5.97 10.50 -1.34
CA SER A 73 4.96 11.49 -0.96
C SER A 73 3.54 10.92 -0.87
N LEU A 74 3.27 9.80 -1.56
CA LEU A 74 2.00 9.05 -1.52
C LEU A 74 2.05 7.94 -0.48
N PHE A 75 3.12 7.13 -0.48
CA PHE A 75 3.23 5.97 0.43
C PHE A 75 3.52 6.38 1.87
N GLY A 76 4.43 7.33 2.08
CA GLY A 76 4.89 7.74 3.40
C GLY A 76 3.78 8.09 4.38
N PRO A 77 2.81 8.96 4.02
CA PRO A 77 1.67 9.27 4.88
C PRO A 77 0.81 8.06 5.24
N LEU A 78 0.69 7.07 4.34
CA LEU A 78 -0.06 5.84 4.59
C LEU A 78 0.71 4.93 5.56
N ILE A 79 2.03 4.80 5.37
CA ILE A 79 2.90 4.03 6.27
C ILE A 79 2.89 4.65 7.69
N ASP A 80 2.97 5.97 7.79
CA ASP A 80 2.89 6.72 9.05
C ASP A 80 1.59 6.45 9.83
N ARG A 81 0.49 6.12 9.14
CA ARG A 81 -0.82 5.83 9.74
C ARG A 81 -1.09 4.35 9.97
N ALA A 82 -0.29 3.47 9.36
CA ALA A 82 -0.49 2.03 9.46
C ALA A 82 -0.39 1.54 10.91
N GLU A 83 -1.42 0.81 11.34
CA GLU A 83 -1.51 0.09 12.62
C GLU A 83 -1.29 -1.42 12.46
N ALA A 84 -1.41 -1.91 11.22
CA ALA A 84 -1.03 -3.24 10.76
C ALA A 84 -0.72 -3.20 9.27
N ALA A 85 -0.11 -4.25 8.71
CA ALA A 85 0.13 -4.35 7.28
C ALA A 85 -0.06 -5.76 6.71
N ILE A 86 -0.46 -5.83 5.43
CA ILE A 86 -0.48 -7.06 4.62
C ILE A 86 0.43 -6.82 3.42
N ILE A 87 1.44 -7.68 3.26
CA ILE A 87 2.42 -7.61 2.17
C ILE A 87 2.33 -8.90 1.36
N VAL A 88 1.99 -8.76 0.07
CA VAL A 88 1.96 -9.86 -0.88
C VAL A 88 3.21 -9.81 -1.75
N ARG A 89 4.03 -10.84 -1.65
CA ARG A 89 5.25 -11.03 -2.43
C ARG A 89 4.95 -11.70 -3.76
N ASN A 90 5.81 -11.45 -4.73
CA ASN A 90 5.70 -11.98 -6.10
C ASN A 90 4.30 -11.80 -6.72
N PRO A 91 3.65 -10.63 -6.56
CA PRO A 91 2.33 -10.43 -7.10
C PRO A 91 2.36 -10.54 -8.63
N ASP A 92 1.33 -11.17 -9.20
CA ASP A 92 1.08 -11.06 -10.63
C ASP A 92 0.95 -9.56 -11.02
N PHE A 93 1.38 -9.20 -12.22
CA PHE A 93 1.37 -7.81 -12.68
C PHE A 93 -0.02 -7.16 -12.60
N ALA A 94 -1.11 -7.95 -12.73
CA ALA A 94 -2.48 -7.46 -12.62
C ALA A 94 -2.96 -7.30 -11.17
N PHE A 95 -2.25 -7.86 -10.17
CA PHE A 95 -2.69 -7.81 -8.77
C PHE A 95 -2.52 -6.42 -8.13
N GLY A 96 -1.60 -5.61 -8.65
CA GLY A 96 -1.44 -4.21 -8.28
C GLY A 96 -0.14 -3.60 -8.79
N CYS A 97 -0.13 -2.28 -8.99
CA CYS A 97 1.05 -1.53 -9.38
C CYS A 97 2.00 -1.47 -8.18
N MET A 98 3.13 -2.16 -8.33
CA MET A 98 4.32 -1.91 -7.52
C MET A 98 5.00 -0.64 -8.03
N GLY A 99 5.78 0.02 -7.17
CA GLY A 99 6.64 1.10 -7.64
C GLY A 99 7.71 0.56 -8.59
N CYS A 100 8.76 1.36 -8.83
CA CYS A 100 10.00 0.72 -9.26
C CYS A 100 10.53 -0.13 -8.10
N ALA A 101 11.32 -1.17 -8.37
CA ALA A 101 11.86 -2.08 -7.35
C ALA A 101 12.46 -1.36 -6.12
N ARG A 102 13.08 -0.19 -6.33
CA ARG A 102 13.66 0.63 -5.24
C ARG A 102 12.62 1.28 -4.33
N THR A 103 11.44 1.60 -4.85
CA THR A 103 10.33 2.06 -4.01
C THR A 103 9.78 0.89 -3.20
N ASP A 104 9.66 -0.29 -3.81
CA ASP A 104 9.13 -1.49 -3.16
C ASP A 104 9.99 -1.87 -1.94
N GLU A 105 11.31 -1.99 -2.16
CA GLU A 105 12.30 -2.24 -1.11
C GLU A 105 12.20 -1.23 0.04
N LEU A 106 12.08 0.07 -0.28
CA LEU A 106 11.99 1.13 0.73
C LEU A 106 10.67 1.08 1.50
N VAL A 107 9.55 0.85 0.82
CA VAL A 107 8.23 0.75 1.45
C VAL A 107 8.19 -0.44 2.41
N GLU A 108 8.62 -1.62 1.96
CA GLU A 108 8.69 -2.80 2.82
C GLU A 108 9.60 -2.58 4.04
N PHE A 109 10.77 -1.98 3.82
CA PHE A 109 11.69 -1.65 4.91
C PHE A 109 11.04 -0.74 5.96
N LEU A 110 10.39 0.36 5.53
CA LEU A 110 9.76 1.31 6.43
C LEU A 110 8.57 0.71 7.19
N VAL A 111 7.76 -0.13 6.54
CA VAL A 111 6.67 -0.87 7.19
C VAL A 111 7.20 -1.86 8.22
N LYS A 112 8.32 -2.55 7.94
CA LYS A 112 8.96 -3.45 8.91
C LYS A 112 9.54 -2.70 10.11
N GLN A 113 10.07 -1.49 9.91
CA GLN A 113 10.57 -0.66 11.00
C GLN A 113 9.49 -0.14 11.96
N LYS A 114 8.23 -0.08 11.51
CA LYS A 114 7.10 0.40 12.31
C LYS A 114 6.74 -0.49 13.50
N LYS A 115 7.20 -1.75 13.53
CA LYS A 115 6.90 -2.74 14.59
C LYS A 115 5.39 -2.94 14.83
N VAL A 116 4.59 -2.79 13.78
CA VAL A 116 3.17 -3.14 13.77
C VAL A 116 3.00 -4.62 13.38
N PRO A 117 1.85 -5.26 13.63
CA PRO A 117 1.57 -6.58 13.10
C PRO A 117 1.64 -6.60 11.56
N ILE A 118 2.38 -7.56 11.00
CA ILE A 118 2.55 -7.70 9.54
C ILE A 118 2.20 -9.13 9.15
N LEU A 119 1.34 -9.27 8.15
CA LEU A 119 1.11 -10.53 7.45
C LEU A 119 1.86 -10.50 6.12
N GLU A 120 2.85 -11.36 5.96
CA GLU A 120 3.51 -11.60 4.67
C GLU A 120 3.00 -12.89 4.03
N LEU A 121 2.62 -12.80 2.75
CA LEU A 121 2.13 -13.91 1.94
C LEU A 121 2.78 -13.89 0.57
N ASP A 122 2.86 -15.04 -0.08
CA ASP A 122 3.15 -15.10 -1.52
C ASP A 122 1.83 -15.06 -2.30
N TYR A 123 1.85 -14.52 -3.51
CA TYR A 123 0.70 -14.50 -4.39
C TYR A 123 0.31 -15.93 -4.80
N PRO A 124 -0.97 -16.32 -4.70
CA PRO A 124 -1.39 -17.70 -4.99
C PRO A 124 -1.32 -18.00 -6.48
N ALA A 125 -0.77 -19.16 -6.83
CA ALA A 125 -0.64 -19.65 -8.20
C ALA A 125 -1.80 -20.56 -8.64
N ASP A 126 -2.56 -21.11 -7.68
CA ASP A 126 -3.70 -21.99 -7.93
C ASP A 126 -4.86 -21.77 -6.94
N GLU A 127 -5.93 -22.54 -7.12
CA GLU A 127 -7.15 -22.44 -6.32
C GLU A 127 -6.93 -22.81 -4.85
N GLU A 128 -6.12 -23.84 -4.59
CA GLU A 128 -5.85 -24.31 -3.22
C GLU A 128 -5.04 -23.26 -2.45
N GLU A 129 -4.01 -22.72 -3.08
CA GLU A 129 -3.25 -21.58 -2.56
C GLU A 129 -4.12 -20.35 -2.38
N GLY A 130 -5.07 -20.10 -3.29
CA GLY A 130 -6.05 -19.01 -3.20
C GLY A 130 -6.94 -19.11 -1.95
N ILE A 131 -7.43 -20.32 -1.64
CA ILE A 131 -8.22 -20.57 -0.43
C ILE A 131 -7.36 -20.32 0.82
N ILE A 132 -6.12 -20.82 0.83
CA ILE A 132 -5.17 -20.61 1.93
C ILE A 132 -4.85 -19.12 2.10
N PHE A 133 -4.64 -18.39 1.01
CA PHE A 133 -4.37 -16.97 1.00
C PHE A 133 -5.50 -16.19 1.69
N VAL A 134 -6.74 -16.39 1.25
CA VAL A 134 -7.91 -15.71 1.83
C VAL A 134 -8.12 -16.10 3.29
N ARG A 135 -7.93 -17.38 3.64
CA ARG A 135 -8.05 -17.86 5.03
C ARG A 135 -7.04 -17.16 5.94
N ARG A 136 -5.77 -17.07 5.55
CA ARG A 136 -4.71 -16.41 6.34
C ARG A 136 -4.97 -14.91 6.50
N VAL A 137 -5.45 -14.24 5.44
CA VAL A 137 -5.87 -12.84 5.53
C VAL A 137 -7.04 -12.68 6.51
N LYS A 138 -8.05 -13.55 6.44
CA LYS A 138 -9.19 -13.54 7.38
C LYS A 138 -8.72 -13.73 8.82
N GLU A 139 -7.91 -14.75 9.09
CA GLU A 139 -7.38 -15.05 10.43
C GLU A 139 -6.61 -13.86 11.01
N PHE A 140 -5.73 -13.25 10.20
CA PHE A 140 -4.97 -12.07 10.60
C PHE A 140 -5.89 -10.89 10.95
N LEU A 141 -6.84 -10.55 10.07
CA LEU A 141 -7.75 -9.42 10.30
C LEU A 141 -8.67 -9.67 11.50
N THR A 142 -9.16 -10.90 11.68
CA THR A 142 -9.97 -11.27 12.84
C THR A 142 -9.14 -11.16 14.14
N GLY A 143 -7.87 -11.55 14.11
CA GLY A 143 -6.92 -11.38 15.22
C GLY A 143 -6.66 -9.92 15.60
N LEU A 144 -6.86 -8.97 14.68
CA LEU A 144 -6.78 -7.53 14.93
C LEU A 144 -8.10 -6.93 15.49
N GLY A 145 -9.09 -7.77 15.80
CA GLY A 145 -10.40 -7.33 16.28
C GLY A 145 -11.42 -7.03 15.18
N GLY A 146 -11.25 -7.63 13.99
CA GLY A 146 -12.24 -7.60 12.91
C GLY A 146 -13.50 -8.41 13.21
N SER A 147 -14.61 -8.09 12.54
CA SER A 147 -15.85 -8.86 12.65
C SER A 147 -15.72 -10.23 11.95
N SER A 148 -16.16 -11.30 12.64
CA SER A 148 -16.07 -12.70 12.19
C SER A 148 -16.99 -13.08 11.03
#